data_AF-A0A1Q7PI83-F1
#
_entry.id   AF-A0A1Q7PI83-F1
#
_cell.length_a   1.000
_cell.length_b   1.000
_cell.length_c   1.000
_cell.angle_alpha   90.00
_cell.angle_beta   90.00
_cell.angle_gamma   90.00
#
_symmetry.space_group_name_H-M   'P 1'
#
loop_
_entity.id
_entity.type
_entity.pdbx_description
1 polymer ?
#
loop_
_entity_poly.entity_id
_entity_poly.type
_entity_poly.pdbx_seq_one_letter_code
_entity_poly.pdbx_strand_id
1 'polypeptide(L)'
;RVLAARLADAKFFFEEDRKTKLADRVEKLKGVTFHHKLGTLHQKTGRLTELVVKLADMLGGHDLRNTCRRAAQLSKADLLTGMVGEFPTLQGIIGGEYARYDGESEEVSRAIAEQYLPRSMDDALPQTLAGKILSLADRLDTLAAFFHVGIVPTGSEDPLGLRRHATAVVRIIIEGNLRLNLGKAADNAWNIAADDLKLSAPQPSTILLNFIAERLRYYCRTVHGLREDVIEALAKRSDKWMYDLVDVVSRMKALQSITARPEFDPLMVGFKRAHRLVEKEQWTGEEIHTALFQHPTEAELHKVVNEARQLVQVSIKGGDYAKAMDALVRMKPAIDGFFEGVMVNADDPALRANRLSLLYAIDQLFLSFADFSQIVVQGT
;
A
#
# COMPACT_ATOMS: atom_id res chain seq x y z
N ARG A 1 -24.23 41.86 0.88
CA ARG A 1 -23.25 42.84 0.34
C ARG A 1 -21.85 42.22 0.24
N VAL A 2 -21.28 41.63 1.31
CA VAL A 2 -19.95 40.97 1.28
C VAL A 2 -19.86 39.78 0.30
N LEU A 3 -20.87 38.90 0.27
CA LEU A 3 -20.88 37.76 -0.67
C LEU A 3 -20.91 38.21 -2.14
N ALA A 4 -21.70 39.25 -2.44
CA ALA A 4 -21.83 39.79 -3.79
C ALA A 4 -20.52 40.41 -4.28
N ALA A 5 -19.79 41.12 -3.41
CA ALA A 5 -18.46 41.63 -3.72
C ALA A 5 -17.47 40.49 -4.01
N ARG A 6 -17.39 39.47 -3.15
CA ARG A 6 -16.53 38.30 -3.38
C ARG A 6 -16.85 37.56 -4.68
N LEU A 7 -18.12 37.44 -5.04
CA LEU A 7 -18.53 36.81 -6.29
C LEU A 7 -18.17 37.69 -7.50
N ALA A 8 -18.23 39.02 -7.37
CA ALA A 8 -17.77 39.93 -8.40
C ALA A 8 -16.25 39.84 -8.61
N ASP A 9 -15.47 39.75 -7.53
CA ASP A 9 -14.02 39.57 -7.59
C ASP A 9 -13.67 38.22 -8.24
N ALA A 10 -14.31 37.13 -7.81
CA ALA A 10 -14.13 35.82 -8.43
C ALA A 10 -14.48 35.85 -9.93
N LYS A 11 -15.59 36.52 -10.31
CA LYS A 11 -15.96 36.69 -11.72
C LYS A 11 -14.91 37.47 -12.49
N PHE A 12 -14.39 38.56 -11.93
CA PHE A 12 -13.34 39.36 -12.54
C PHE A 12 -12.08 38.53 -12.80
N PHE A 13 -11.56 37.84 -11.78
CA PHE A 13 -10.38 36.98 -11.95
C PHE A 13 -10.62 35.86 -12.96
N PHE A 14 -11.80 35.24 -12.94
CA PHE A 14 -12.16 34.21 -13.89
C PHE A 14 -12.17 34.72 -15.34
N GLU A 15 -12.74 35.90 -15.59
CA GLU A 15 -12.78 36.51 -16.92
C GLU A 15 -11.38 36.95 -17.38
N GLU A 16 -10.56 37.48 -16.46
CA GLU A 16 -9.18 37.89 -16.75
C GLU A 16 -8.28 36.68 -17.05
N ASP A 17 -8.33 35.65 -16.21
CA ASP A 17 -7.52 34.44 -16.35
C ASP A 17 -7.83 33.70 -17.66
N ARG A 18 -9.08 33.75 -18.14
CA ARG A 18 -9.50 33.11 -19.40
C ARG A 18 -8.93 33.75 -20.66
N LYS A 19 -8.29 34.91 -20.57
CA LYS A 19 -7.63 35.54 -21.73
C LYS A 19 -6.34 34.83 -22.15
N THR A 20 -5.82 33.92 -21.35
CA THR A 20 -4.62 33.14 -21.66
C THR A 20 -4.85 31.70 -21.26
N LYS A 21 -4.55 30.77 -22.17
CA LYS A 21 -4.79 29.34 -21.94
C LYS A 21 -3.93 28.83 -20.79
N LEU A 22 -4.43 27.80 -20.10
CA LEU A 22 -3.74 27.09 -19.04
C LEU A 22 -2.40 26.52 -19.53
N ALA A 23 -2.35 25.97 -20.74
CA ALA A 23 -1.13 25.45 -21.35
C ALA A 23 -0.03 26.52 -21.51
N ASP A 24 -0.42 27.76 -21.85
CA ASP A 24 0.51 28.88 -22.05
C ASP A 24 1.13 29.37 -20.73
N ARG A 25 0.61 28.91 -19.58
CA ARG A 25 1.14 29.20 -18.25
C ARG A 25 2.22 28.21 -17.80
N VAL A 26 2.30 27.03 -18.41
CA VAL A 26 3.23 25.97 -17.98
C VAL A 26 4.68 26.44 -18.00
N GLU A 27 5.11 27.12 -19.05
CA GLU A 27 6.48 27.64 -19.16
C GLU A 27 6.83 28.65 -18.06
N LYS A 28 5.85 29.43 -17.61
CA LYS A 28 6.04 30.42 -16.54
C LYS A 28 6.28 29.76 -15.17
N LEU A 29 5.99 28.47 -15.00
CA LEU A 29 6.31 27.72 -13.78
C LEU A 29 7.82 27.61 -13.53
N LYS A 30 8.67 27.89 -14.53
CA LYS A 30 10.13 28.01 -14.35
C LYS A 30 10.50 29.16 -13.39
N GLY A 31 9.64 30.17 -13.27
CA GLY A 31 9.82 31.26 -12.32
C GLY A 31 9.27 30.98 -10.91
N VAL A 32 8.57 29.86 -10.70
CA VAL A 32 7.93 29.55 -9.42
C VAL A 32 8.73 28.51 -8.66
N THR A 33 9.34 28.92 -7.55
CA THR A 33 10.13 28.03 -6.69
C THR A 33 9.22 27.00 -6.03
N PHE A 34 9.50 25.72 -6.25
CA PHE A 34 8.89 24.63 -5.49
C PHE A 34 9.53 24.53 -4.10
N HIS A 35 10.86 24.47 -4.07
CA HIS A 35 11.66 24.53 -2.85
C HIS A 35 13.10 24.87 -3.24
N HIS A 36 13.83 25.64 -2.42
CA HIS A 36 15.19 26.08 -2.76
C HIS A 36 16.18 24.95 -3.08
N LYS A 37 15.99 23.75 -2.50
CA LYS A 37 16.79 22.55 -2.82
C LYS A 37 16.22 21.68 -3.97
N LEU A 38 14.97 21.90 -4.37
CA LEU A 38 14.24 21.04 -5.32
C LEU A 38 13.89 21.77 -6.63
N GLY A 39 14.31 23.03 -6.74
CA GLY A 39 14.11 23.86 -7.91
C GLY A 39 12.69 24.39 -8.04
N THR A 40 12.15 24.30 -9.24
CA THR A 40 10.95 25.00 -9.69
C THR A 40 9.73 24.08 -9.81
N LEU A 41 8.53 24.64 -9.83
CA LEU A 41 7.31 23.88 -10.13
C LEU A 41 7.31 23.32 -11.55
N HIS A 42 8.04 23.93 -12.49
CA HIS A 42 8.24 23.35 -13.82
C HIS A 42 9.00 22.03 -13.74
N GLN A 43 10.09 21.97 -12.97
CA GLN A 43 10.85 20.72 -12.76
C GLN A 43 9.99 19.66 -12.08
N LYS A 44 9.26 20.03 -11.03
CA LYS A 44 8.27 19.14 -10.41
C LYS A 44 7.27 18.61 -11.43
N THR A 45 6.67 19.48 -12.24
CA THR A 45 5.71 19.09 -13.28
C THR A 45 6.32 18.13 -14.30
N GLY A 46 7.60 18.30 -14.64
CA GLY A 46 8.36 17.36 -15.46
C GLY A 46 8.43 15.96 -14.82
N ARG A 47 8.86 15.88 -13.55
CA ARG A 47 8.90 14.62 -12.79
C ARG A 47 7.53 13.95 -12.69
N LEU A 48 6.47 14.74 -12.43
CA LEU A 48 5.09 14.23 -12.40
C LEU A 48 4.68 13.64 -13.75
N THR A 49 4.99 14.32 -14.85
CA THR A 49 4.65 13.89 -16.22
C THR A 49 5.28 12.53 -16.54
N GLU A 50 6.50 12.27 -16.08
CA GLU A 50 7.13 10.97 -16.24
C GLU A 50 6.52 9.91 -15.30
N LEU A 51 6.32 10.25 -14.02
CA LEU A 51 5.84 9.31 -13.02
C LEU A 51 4.42 8.82 -13.30
N VAL A 52 3.52 9.69 -13.75
CA VAL A 52 2.15 9.28 -14.08
C VAL A 52 2.10 8.29 -15.24
N VAL A 53 3.05 8.34 -16.18
CA VAL A 53 3.16 7.35 -17.26
C VAL A 53 3.49 5.98 -16.69
N LYS A 54 4.49 5.90 -15.80
CA LYS A 54 4.87 4.65 -15.12
C LYS A 54 3.72 4.06 -14.30
N LEU A 55 2.98 4.91 -13.57
CA LEU A 55 1.84 4.48 -12.77
C LEU A 55 0.64 4.06 -13.63
N ALA A 56 0.36 4.78 -14.72
CA ALA A 56 -0.69 4.40 -15.65
C ALA A 56 -0.41 3.03 -16.30
N ASP A 57 0.86 2.73 -16.61
CA ASP A 57 1.27 1.43 -17.18
C ASP A 57 1.06 0.26 -16.22
N MET A 58 1.08 0.51 -14.91
CA MET A 58 0.78 -0.51 -13.90
C MET A 58 -0.73 -0.76 -13.74
N LEU A 59 -1.56 0.22 -14.08
CA LEU A 59 -2.97 0.26 -13.71
C LEU A 59 -3.94 0.20 -14.90
N GLY A 60 -3.48 0.46 -16.13
CA GLY A 60 -4.36 0.54 -17.29
C GLY A 60 -3.66 0.58 -18.64
N GLY A 61 -4.40 1.02 -19.66
CA GLY A 61 -3.98 1.01 -21.07
C GLY A 61 -3.49 2.36 -21.62
N HIS A 62 -3.22 2.38 -22.92
CA HIS A 62 -2.62 3.53 -23.62
C HIS A 62 -3.39 4.85 -23.47
N ASP A 63 -4.73 4.82 -23.50
CA ASP A 63 -5.55 6.04 -23.40
C ASP A 63 -5.48 6.68 -22.01
N LEU A 64 -5.42 5.84 -20.96
CA LEU A 64 -5.20 6.29 -19.59
C LEU A 64 -3.83 6.96 -19.47
N ARG A 65 -2.78 6.37 -20.05
CA ARG A 65 -1.43 6.96 -20.06
C ARG A 65 -1.43 8.36 -20.67
N ASN A 66 -2.10 8.55 -21.81
CA ASN A 66 -2.17 9.86 -22.48
C ASN A 66 -2.94 10.89 -21.65
N THR A 67 -4.07 10.50 -21.10
CA THR A 67 -4.89 11.34 -20.21
C THR A 67 -4.08 11.78 -19.00
N CYS A 68 -3.45 10.84 -18.29
CA CYS A 68 -2.64 11.12 -17.11
C CYS A 68 -1.46 12.04 -17.44
N ARG A 69 -0.76 11.78 -18.55
CA ARG A 69 0.37 12.61 -19.01
C ARG A 69 -0.07 14.03 -19.31
N ARG A 70 -1.19 14.22 -20.02
CA ARG A 70 -1.72 15.56 -20.33
C ARG A 70 -2.15 16.30 -19.07
N ALA A 71 -2.85 15.61 -18.16
CA ALA A 71 -3.26 16.18 -16.88
C ALA A 71 -2.05 16.60 -16.04
N ALA A 72 -0.99 15.78 -15.97
CA ALA A 72 0.24 16.11 -15.25
C ALA A 72 0.93 17.36 -15.81
N GLN A 73 1.05 17.48 -17.14
CA GLN A 73 1.65 18.64 -17.81
C GLN A 73 0.97 19.97 -17.44
N LEU A 74 -0.35 19.95 -17.23
CA LEU A 74 -1.15 21.13 -16.91
C LEU A 74 -1.37 21.33 -15.41
N SER A 75 -1.08 20.31 -14.58
CA SER A 75 -1.55 20.19 -13.20
C SER A 75 -1.22 21.36 -12.28
N LYS A 76 -0.09 22.04 -12.48
CA LYS A 76 0.36 23.16 -11.61
C LYS A 76 0.19 24.54 -12.24
N ALA A 77 -0.31 24.61 -13.48
CA ALA A 77 -0.38 25.85 -14.25
C ALA A 77 -1.38 26.86 -13.68
N ASP A 78 -2.38 26.39 -12.94
CA ASP A 78 -3.39 27.23 -12.28
C ASP A 78 -2.81 28.05 -11.12
N LEU A 79 -1.68 27.64 -10.55
CA LEU A 79 -1.00 28.38 -9.48
C LEU A 79 -0.52 29.78 -9.91
N LEU A 80 -0.49 30.05 -11.22
CA LEU A 80 -0.15 31.36 -11.80
C LEU A 80 -1.37 32.22 -12.14
N THR A 81 -2.58 31.76 -11.80
CA THR A 81 -3.83 32.45 -12.10
C THR A 81 -4.21 33.42 -10.98
N GLY A 82 -4.88 34.52 -11.34
CA GLY A 82 -5.41 35.46 -10.37
C GLY A 82 -6.42 34.79 -9.44
N MET A 83 -7.21 33.85 -9.95
CA MET A 83 -8.15 33.08 -9.14
C MET A 83 -7.46 32.31 -8.01
N VAL A 84 -6.34 31.62 -8.27
CA VAL A 84 -5.62 30.92 -7.20
C VAL A 84 -4.89 31.90 -6.28
N GLY A 85 -4.40 33.03 -6.80
CA GLY A 85 -3.80 34.09 -6.00
C GLY A 85 -4.76 34.65 -4.94
N GLU A 86 -6.01 34.92 -5.33
CA GLU A 86 -7.05 35.44 -4.43
C GLU A 86 -7.73 34.33 -3.60
N PHE A 87 -7.94 33.16 -4.20
CA PHE A 87 -8.63 32.01 -3.59
C PHE A 87 -7.77 30.73 -3.63
N PRO A 88 -6.71 30.63 -2.79
CA PRO A 88 -5.77 29.50 -2.83
C PRO A 88 -6.42 28.12 -2.62
N THR A 89 -7.58 28.07 -1.97
CA THR A 89 -8.34 26.83 -1.72
C THR A 89 -8.95 26.24 -3.00
N LEU A 90 -9.02 27.01 -4.09
CA LEU A 90 -9.52 26.59 -5.41
C LEU A 90 -8.43 25.97 -6.30
N GLN A 91 -7.18 25.87 -5.83
CA GLN A 91 -6.13 25.19 -6.59
C GLN A 91 -6.53 23.76 -6.97
N GLY A 92 -6.10 23.33 -8.16
CA GLY A 92 -6.54 22.14 -8.85
C GLY A 92 -7.94 22.29 -9.43
N ILE A 93 -8.94 22.65 -8.61
CA ILE A 93 -10.35 22.76 -9.04
C ILE A 93 -10.47 23.75 -10.19
N ILE A 94 -9.95 24.97 -10.02
CA ILE A 94 -9.99 25.96 -11.09
C ILE A 94 -9.09 25.59 -12.26
N GLY A 95 -7.97 24.90 -12.01
CA GLY A 95 -7.14 24.33 -13.08
C GLY A 95 -7.93 23.36 -13.97
N GLY A 96 -8.78 22.52 -13.38
CA GLY A 96 -9.68 21.63 -14.11
C GLY A 96 -10.74 22.39 -14.90
N GLU A 97 -11.34 23.44 -14.30
CA GLU A 97 -12.28 24.30 -15.02
C GLU A 97 -11.62 25.00 -16.20
N TYR A 98 -10.45 25.62 -16.02
CA TYR A 98 -9.73 26.28 -17.10
C TYR A 98 -9.31 25.30 -18.21
N ALA A 99 -8.84 24.10 -17.85
CA ALA A 99 -8.55 23.05 -18.83
C ALA A 99 -9.78 22.73 -19.69
N ARG A 100 -10.96 22.57 -19.06
CA ARG A 100 -12.23 22.31 -19.76
C ARG A 100 -12.60 23.46 -20.69
N TYR A 101 -12.48 24.70 -20.22
CA TYR A 101 -12.75 25.89 -21.03
C TYR A 101 -11.80 26.04 -22.22
N ASP A 102 -10.55 25.61 -22.08
CA ASP A 102 -9.54 25.65 -23.14
C ASP A 102 -9.68 24.50 -24.15
N GLY A 103 -10.64 23.58 -23.94
CA GLY A 103 -10.95 22.47 -24.84
C GLY A 103 -10.26 21.15 -24.52
N GLU A 104 -9.66 21.00 -23.33
CA GLU A 104 -9.16 19.70 -22.86
C GLU A 104 -10.32 18.72 -22.61
N SER A 105 -10.03 17.42 -22.67
CA SER A 105 -11.05 16.40 -22.41
C SER A 105 -11.59 16.48 -20.97
N GLU A 106 -12.77 15.91 -20.76
CA GLU A 106 -13.38 15.86 -19.42
C GLU A 106 -12.50 15.06 -18.44
N GLU A 107 -11.87 13.98 -18.91
CA GLU A 107 -10.98 13.14 -18.11
C GLU A 107 -9.72 13.89 -17.66
N VAL A 108 -9.13 14.69 -18.55
CA VAL A 108 -7.96 15.54 -18.23
C VAL A 108 -8.37 16.61 -17.21
N SER A 109 -9.45 17.32 -17.49
CA SER A 109 -9.98 18.40 -16.66
C SER A 109 -10.30 17.91 -15.24
N ARG A 110 -10.97 16.76 -15.13
CA ARG A 110 -11.28 16.15 -13.83
C ARG A 110 -10.03 15.66 -13.09
N ALA A 111 -9.06 15.06 -13.79
CA ALA A 111 -7.84 14.62 -13.14
C ALA A 111 -7.07 15.80 -12.51
N ILE A 112 -7.00 16.94 -13.19
CA ILE A 112 -6.39 18.18 -12.67
C ILE A 112 -7.15 18.68 -11.44
N ALA A 113 -8.48 18.69 -11.49
CA ALA A 113 -9.34 19.10 -10.37
C ALA A 113 -9.15 18.22 -9.12
N GLU A 114 -8.97 16.92 -9.33
CA GLU A 114 -8.88 15.92 -8.26
C GLU A 114 -7.46 15.76 -7.67
N GLN A 115 -6.40 16.34 -8.28
CA GLN A 115 -5.00 16.05 -7.92
C GLN A 115 -4.65 16.27 -6.43
N TYR A 116 -5.26 17.27 -5.78
CA TYR A 116 -4.96 17.61 -4.40
C TYR A 116 -5.77 16.77 -3.40
N LEU A 117 -6.75 15.98 -3.87
CA LEU A 117 -7.53 15.08 -3.02
C LEU A 117 -6.74 13.79 -2.71
N PRO A 118 -6.84 13.24 -1.49
CA PRO A 118 -7.46 13.83 -0.31
C PRO A 118 -6.52 14.84 0.38
N ARG A 119 -7.07 15.95 0.90
CA ARG A 119 -6.32 17.00 1.59
C ARG A 119 -6.18 16.74 3.09
N SER A 120 -7.00 15.86 3.66
CA SER A 120 -6.97 15.42 5.07
C SER A 120 -7.37 13.94 5.19
N MET A 121 -7.40 13.41 6.42
CA MET A 121 -7.79 12.02 6.66
C MET A 121 -9.27 11.75 6.33
N ASP A 122 -10.15 12.73 6.53
CA ASP A 122 -11.60 12.59 6.31
C ASP A 122 -12.07 13.13 4.95
N ASP A 123 -11.15 13.69 4.16
CA ASP A 123 -11.48 14.27 2.85
C ASP A 123 -11.81 13.19 1.81
N ALA A 124 -12.58 13.59 0.81
CA ALA A 124 -12.92 12.75 -0.33
C ALA A 124 -11.67 12.36 -1.14
N LEU A 125 -11.74 11.20 -1.79
CA LEU A 125 -10.72 10.75 -2.72
C LEU A 125 -10.97 11.24 -4.14
N PRO A 126 -9.92 11.29 -4.98
CA PRO A 126 -10.08 11.36 -6.42
C PRO A 126 -11.03 10.25 -6.91
N GLN A 127 -12.02 10.63 -7.72
CA GLN A 127 -13.04 9.69 -8.19
C GLN A 127 -12.58 8.99 -9.47
N THR A 128 -11.90 9.72 -10.36
CA THR A 128 -11.38 9.18 -11.62
C THR A 128 -10.08 8.41 -11.40
N LEU A 129 -9.82 7.40 -12.24
CA LEU A 129 -8.54 6.68 -12.20
C LEU A 129 -7.36 7.61 -12.55
N ALA A 130 -7.55 8.52 -13.51
CA ALA A 130 -6.54 9.52 -13.87
C ALA A 130 -6.24 10.50 -12.72
N GLY A 131 -7.27 10.97 -12.01
CA GLY A 131 -7.13 11.79 -10.80
C GLY A 131 -6.42 11.05 -9.67
N LYS A 132 -6.76 9.77 -9.43
CA LYS A 132 -6.06 8.92 -8.46
C LYS A 132 -4.57 8.79 -8.81
N ILE A 133 -4.24 8.53 -10.07
CA ILE A 133 -2.85 8.41 -10.54
C ILE A 133 -2.09 9.73 -10.40
N LEU A 134 -2.68 10.85 -10.82
CA LEU A 134 -2.03 12.16 -10.71
C LEU A 134 -1.80 12.55 -9.24
N SER A 135 -2.80 12.34 -8.40
CA SER A 135 -2.72 12.57 -6.95
C SER A 135 -1.66 11.69 -6.27
N LEU A 136 -1.59 10.42 -6.65
CA LEU A 136 -0.59 9.46 -6.18
C LEU A 136 0.82 9.87 -6.62
N ALA A 137 0.99 10.23 -7.90
CA ALA A 137 2.26 10.71 -8.44
C ALA A 137 2.74 11.98 -7.71
N ASP A 138 1.86 12.96 -7.49
CA ASP A 138 2.22 14.21 -6.81
C ASP A 138 2.74 13.98 -5.39
N ARG A 139 2.13 13.03 -4.68
CA ARG A 139 2.53 12.66 -3.31
C ARG A 139 3.82 11.85 -3.29
N LEU A 140 3.96 10.85 -4.15
CA LEU A 140 5.18 10.05 -4.24
C LEU A 140 6.38 10.90 -4.66
N ASP A 141 6.22 11.78 -5.66
CA ASP A 141 7.24 12.75 -6.07
C ASP A 141 7.66 13.66 -4.91
N THR A 142 6.68 14.24 -4.21
CA THR A 142 6.95 15.14 -3.08
C THR A 142 7.75 14.41 -2.00
N LEU A 143 7.32 13.22 -1.61
CA LEU A 143 8.03 12.42 -0.60
C LEU A 143 9.46 12.07 -1.06
N ALA A 144 9.62 11.54 -2.28
CA ALA A 144 10.92 11.16 -2.82
C ALA A 144 11.88 12.36 -2.91
N ALA A 145 11.43 13.47 -3.49
CA ALA A 145 12.23 14.67 -3.69
C ALA A 145 12.70 15.26 -2.36
N PHE A 146 11.81 15.40 -1.36
CA PHE A 146 12.19 15.92 -0.05
C PHE A 146 13.15 15.00 0.71
N PHE A 147 12.98 13.68 0.58
CA PHE A 147 13.84 12.71 1.26
C PHE A 147 15.26 12.72 0.68
N HIS A 148 15.40 12.86 -0.64
CA HIS A 148 16.70 13.01 -1.30
C HIS A 148 17.50 14.21 -0.80
N VAL A 149 16.84 15.29 -0.42
CA VAL A 149 17.51 16.50 0.11
C VAL A 149 17.61 16.51 1.64
N GLY A 150 17.41 15.35 2.27
CA GLY A 150 17.56 15.14 3.71
C GLY A 150 16.42 15.68 4.55
N ILE A 151 15.27 16.00 3.95
CA ILE A 151 14.09 16.51 4.65
C ILE A 151 13.13 15.35 4.89
N VAL A 152 13.35 14.65 6.00
CA VAL A 152 12.51 13.54 6.48
C VAL A 152 11.92 13.93 7.83
N PRO A 153 10.60 13.80 8.06
CA PRO A 153 10.00 14.15 9.34
C PRO A 153 10.58 13.31 10.49
N THR A 154 11.08 13.96 11.53
CA THR A 154 11.57 13.32 12.76
C THR A 154 10.68 13.69 13.94
N GLY A 155 10.51 12.77 14.91
CA GLY A 155 9.67 13.03 16.09
C GLY A 155 8.25 13.46 15.75
N SER A 156 7.76 14.53 16.37
CA SER A 156 6.41 15.09 16.11
C SER A 156 6.37 16.15 15.01
N GLU A 157 7.51 16.69 14.57
CA GLU A 157 7.55 17.79 13.61
C GLU A 157 7.31 17.29 12.18
N ASP A 158 6.46 18.01 11.43
CA ASP A 158 6.20 17.78 10.00
C ASP A 158 5.79 19.09 9.31
N PRO A 159 6.71 20.06 9.17
CA PRO A 159 6.39 21.41 8.66
C PRO A 159 5.88 21.42 7.21
N LEU A 160 6.21 20.38 6.44
CA LEU A 160 5.83 20.24 5.03
C LEU A 160 4.66 19.26 4.82
N GLY A 161 4.11 18.68 5.89
CA GLY A 161 2.98 17.75 5.83
C GLY A 161 3.29 16.43 5.10
N LEU A 162 4.53 15.94 5.12
CA LEU A 162 4.95 14.72 4.44
C LEU A 162 4.27 13.47 5.02
N ARG A 163 3.95 13.41 6.32
CA ARG A 163 3.15 12.32 6.90
C ARG A 163 1.74 12.31 6.32
N ARG A 164 1.18 13.49 6.05
CA ARG A 164 -0.12 13.63 5.40
C ARG A 164 -0.07 13.18 3.94
N HIS A 165 0.99 13.51 3.20
CA HIS A 165 1.21 12.98 1.85
C HIS A 165 1.29 11.45 1.84
N ALA A 166 2.10 10.85 2.72
CA ALA A 166 2.22 9.39 2.82
C ALA A 166 0.92 8.71 3.28
N THR A 167 0.17 9.32 4.19
CA THR A 167 -1.17 8.81 4.58
C THR A 167 -2.13 8.87 3.39
N ALA A 168 -2.09 9.94 2.60
CA ALA A 168 -2.94 10.04 1.41
C ALA A 168 -2.53 9.01 0.33
N VAL A 169 -1.26 8.67 0.16
CA VAL A 169 -0.81 7.54 -0.69
C VAL A 169 -1.49 6.24 -0.25
N VAL A 170 -1.43 5.94 1.05
CA VAL A 170 -2.07 4.74 1.63
C VAL A 170 -3.58 4.73 1.35
N ARG A 171 -4.27 5.85 1.60
CA ARG A 171 -5.71 5.98 1.34
C ARG A 171 -6.06 5.79 -0.12
N ILE A 172 -5.39 6.49 -1.03
CA ILE A 172 -5.65 6.41 -2.47
C ILE A 172 -5.51 4.97 -2.97
N ILE A 173 -4.50 4.24 -2.51
CA ILE A 173 -4.28 2.86 -2.92
C ILE A 173 -5.36 1.93 -2.33
N ILE A 174 -5.62 2.00 -1.02
CA ILE A 174 -6.52 1.07 -0.33
C ILE A 174 -7.99 1.35 -0.67
N GLU A 175 -8.45 2.57 -0.38
CA GLU A 175 -9.85 2.96 -0.57
C GLU A 175 -10.18 3.14 -2.07
N GLY A 176 -9.18 3.54 -2.87
CA GLY A 176 -9.31 3.59 -4.33
C GLY A 176 -9.24 2.23 -5.01
N ASN A 177 -8.97 1.16 -4.25
CA ASN A 177 -8.78 -0.23 -4.70
C ASN A 177 -7.77 -0.37 -5.85
N LEU A 178 -6.63 0.30 -5.74
CA LEU A 178 -5.60 0.30 -6.77
C LEU A 178 -4.62 -0.85 -6.56
N ARG A 179 -4.73 -1.88 -7.41
CA ARG A 179 -3.84 -3.04 -7.41
C ARG A 179 -2.55 -2.70 -8.18
N LEU A 180 -1.55 -2.18 -7.48
CA LEU A 180 -0.25 -1.82 -8.05
C LEU A 180 0.92 -2.18 -7.14
N ASN A 181 2.08 -2.39 -7.75
CA ASN A 181 3.34 -2.64 -7.08
C ASN A 181 3.91 -1.36 -6.45
N LEU A 182 3.64 -1.13 -5.17
CA LEU A 182 4.07 0.08 -4.45
C LEU A 182 5.59 0.26 -4.43
N GLY A 183 6.35 -0.83 -4.36
CA GLY A 183 7.80 -0.88 -4.39
C GLY A 183 8.30 -0.29 -5.70
N LYS A 184 7.82 -0.83 -6.82
CA LYS A 184 8.12 -0.28 -8.16
C LYS A 184 7.63 1.16 -8.31
N ALA A 185 6.48 1.53 -7.75
CA ALA A 185 5.98 2.90 -7.80
C ALA A 185 6.90 3.87 -7.04
N ALA A 186 7.34 3.47 -5.84
CA ALA A 186 8.29 4.21 -5.03
C ALA A 186 9.67 4.28 -5.71
N ASP A 187 10.16 3.19 -6.29
CA ASP A 187 11.41 3.14 -7.05
C ASP A 187 11.38 4.11 -8.23
N ASN A 188 10.28 4.12 -9.00
CA ASN A 188 10.13 5.06 -10.12
C ASN A 188 10.15 6.51 -9.63
N ALA A 189 9.37 6.85 -8.60
CA ALA A 189 9.37 8.21 -8.04
C ALA A 189 10.75 8.62 -7.51
N TRP A 190 11.43 7.67 -6.85
CA TRP A 190 12.76 7.85 -6.28
C TRP A 190 13.83 8.12 -7.34
N ASN A 191 13.85 7.32 -8.41
CA ASN A 191 14.83 7.45 -9.49
C ASN A 191 14.58 8.72 -10.32
N ILE A 192 13.31 9.02 -10.66
CA ILE A 192 12.96 10.24 -11.39
C ILE A 192 13.39 11.50 -10.61
N ALA A 193 13.18 11.51 -9.29
CA ALA A 193 13.64 12.60 -8.44
C ALA A 193 15.17 12.68 -8.34
N ALA A 194 15.87 11.54 -8.25
CA ALA A 194 17.32 11.50 -8.22
C ALA A 194 17.95 12.02 -9.52
N ASP A 195 17.39 11.64 -10.67
CA ASP A 195 17.86 12.03 -12.00
C ASP A 195 17.70 13.54 -12.23
N ASP A 196 16.53 14.11 -11.89
CA ASP A 196 16.28 15.56 -11.98
C ASP A 196 17.21 16.36 -11.03
N LEU A 197 17.52 15.81 -9.85
CA LEU A 197 18.47 16.38 -8.90
C LEU A 197 19.94 16.08 -9.24
N LYS A 198 20.21 15.29 -10.29
CA LYS A 198 21.54 14.88 -10.76
C LYS A 198 22.40 14.21 -9.67
N LEU A 199 21.78 13.35 -8.86
CA LEU A 199 22.47 12.64 -7.78
C LEU A 199 23.29 11.46 -8.33
N SER A 200 24.58 11.39 -8.00
CA SER A 200 25.47 10.35 -8.53
C SER A 200 25.37 9.00 -7.79
N ALA A 201 24.88 9.00 -6.54
CA ALA A 201 24.73 7.81 -5.71
C ALA A 201 23.52 7.97 -4.76
N PRO A 202 22.28 7.82 -5.26
CA PRO A 202 21.11 7.92 -4.41
C PRO A 202 21.07 6.77 -3.39
N GLN A 203 20.58 7.06 -2.18
CA GLN A 203 20.21 6.02 -1.21
C GLN A 203 19.12 5.11 -1.79
N PRO A 204 18.87 3.90 -1.27
CA PRO A 204 17.76 3.08 -1.74
C PRO A 204 16.40 3.71 -1.37
N SER A 205 15.40 3.47 -2.21
CA SER A 205 13.99 3.86 -2.01
C SER A 205 13.34 3.22 -0.76
N THR A 206 14.03 2.30 -0.10
CA THR A 206 13.56 1.62 1.11
C THR A 206 13.21 2.59 2.23
N ILE A 207 13.88 3.75 2.30
CA ILE A 207 13.55 4.82 3.26
C ILE A 207 12.13 5.35 3.02
N LEU A 208 11.77 5.60 1.75
CA LEU A 208 10.43 6.02 1.36
C LEU A 208 9.39 4.94 1.66
N LEU A 209 9.70 3.69 1.31
CA LEU A 209 8.80 2.56 1.57
C LEU A 209 8.56 2.38 3.07
N ASN A 210 9.60 2.42 3.90
CA ASN A 210 9.51 2.33 5.36
C ASN A 210 8.68 3.47 5.96
N PHE A 211 8.74 4.67 5.37
CA PHE A 211 7.92 5.79 5.82
C PHE A 211 6.43 5.61 5.47
N ILE A 212 6.11 5.16 4.25
CA ILE A 212 4.73 4.86 3.83
C ILE A 212 4.17 3.69 4.67
N ALA A 213 5.01 2.70 4.91
CA ALA A 213 4.78 1.57 5.79
C ALA A 213 4.33 1.93 7.21
N GLU A 214 5.02 2.87 7.86
CA GLU A 214 4.58 3.39 9.16
C GLU A 214 3.19 4.03 9.07
N ARG A 215 2.90 4.76 7.98
CA ARG A 215 1.59 5.36 7.77
C ARG A 215 0.52 4.31 7.52
N LEU A 216 0.84 3.20 6.85
CA LEU A 216 -0.06 2.07 6.70
C LEU A 216 -0.42 1.48 8.06
N ARG A 217 0.56 1.21 8.93
CA ARG A 217 0.31 0.69 10.29
C ARG A 217 -0.62 1.62 11.06
N TYR A 218 -0.35 2.92 11.02
CA TYR A 218 -1.20 3.92 11.66
C TYR A 218 -2.62 3.89 11.10
N TYR A 219 -2.77 3.93 9.77
CA TYR A 219 -4.08 3.89 9.11
C TYR A 219 -4.88 2.61 9.43
N CYS A 220 -4.23 1.44 9.39
CA CYS A 220 -4.84 0.17 9.76
C CYS A 220 -5.35 0.18 11.21
N ARG A 221 -4.57 0.75 12.13
CA ARG A 221 -4.95 0.85 13.55
C ARG A 221 -6.10 1.84 13.77
N THR A 222 -6.00 3.05 13.23
CA THR A 222 -6.93 4.14 13.55
C THR A 222 -8.21 4.11 12.73
N VAL A 223 -8.14 3.75 11.45
CA VAL A 223 -9.30 3.78 10.54
C VAL A 223 -9.97 2.42 10.44
N HIS A 224 -9.20 1.33 10.40
CA HIS A 224 -9.76 -0.02 10.33
C HIS A 224 -9.90 -0.72 11.68
N GLY A 225 -9.43 -0.11 12.77
CA GLY A 225 -9.51 -0.71 14.10
C GLY A 225 -8.78 -2.06 14.20
N LEU A 226 -7.73 -2.24 13.41
CA LEU A 226 -6.97 -3.49 13.39
C LEU A 226 -6.08 -3.60 14.64
N ARG A 227 -6.09 -4.78 15.27
CA ARG A 227 -5.21 -5.11 16.40
C ARG A 227 -3.75 -5.03 15.98
N GLU A 228 -2.88 -4.62 16.91
CA GLU A 228 -1.45 -4.47 16.65
C GLU A 228 -0.77 -5.79 16.26
N ASP A 229 -1.13 -6.89 16.91
CA ASP A 229 -0.60 -8.20 16.59
C ASP A 229 -1.02 -8.72 15.21
N VAL A 230 -2.24 -8.41 14.76
CA VAL A 230 -2.72 -8.70 13.40
C VAL A 230 -1.93 -7.89 12.37
N ILE A 231 -1.61 -6.63 12.67
CA ILE A 231 -0.79 -5.79 11.80
C ILE A 231 0.62 -6.38 11.71
N GLU A 232 1.24 -6.71 12.84
CA GLU A 232 2.62 -7.22 12.88
C GLU A 232 2.76 -8.61 12.26
N ALA A 233 1.73 -9.46 12.37
CA ALA A 233 1.68 -10.77 11.70
C ALA A 233 1.84 -10.66 10.17
N LEU A 234 1.44 -9.54 9.55
CA LEU A 234 1.61 -9.33 8.11
C LEU A 234 2.81 -8.41 7.81
N ALA A 235 3.16 -7.49 8.72
CA ALA A 235 4.22 -6.51 8.51
C ALA A 235 5.63 -7.13 8.52
N LYS A 236 5.87 -8.17 9.35
CA LYS A 236 7.17 -8.89 9.37
C LYS A 236 7.51 -9.57 8.05
N ARG A 237 6.54 -9.77 7.16
CA ARG A 237 6.76 -10.23 5.78
C ARG A 237 6.85 -9.06 4.81
N SER A 238 7.86 -8.22 5.06
CA SER A 238 8.10 -6.94 4.43
C SER A 238 8.12 -6.94 2.89
N ASP A 239 8.15 -8.09 2.23
CA ASP A 239 8.12 -8.13 0.77
C ASP A 239 6.70 -7.94 0.24
N LYS A 240 5.66 -8.39 0.96
CA LYS A 240 4.28 -8.43 0.39
C LYS A 240 3.58 -7.07 0.34
N TRP A 241 3.67 -6.25 1.40
CA TRP A 241 3.16 -4.86 1.37
C TRP A 241 3.94 -3.93 0.45
N MET A 242 5.20 -4.29 0.11
CA MET A 242 5.94 -3.58 -0.94
C MET A 242 5.28 -3.81 -2.29
N TYR A 243 4.42 -4.81 -2.48
CA TYR A 243 3.85 -5.12 -3.78
C TYR A 243 2.35 -4.87 -3.92
N ASP A 244 1.56 -4.93 -2.84
CA ASP A 244 0.12 -4.69 -2.95
C ASP A 244 -0.51 -4.37 -1.59
N LEU A 245 -0.77 -3.09 -1.34
CA LEU A 245 -1.38 -2.67 -0.07
C LEU A 245 -2.83 -3.16 0.09
N VAL A 246 -3.57 -3.30 -1.01
CA VAL A 246 -4.95 -3.79 -0.98
C VAL A 246 -4.98 -5.25 -0.52
N ASP A 247 -4.05 -6.10 -1.00
CA ASP A 247 -3.94 -7.51 -0.61
C ASP A 247 -3.64 -7.60 0.88
N VAL A 248 -2.63 -6.86 1.33
CA VAL A 248 -2.17 -6.89 2.71
C VAL A 248 -3.27 -6.46 3.68
N VAL A 249 -3.95 -5.36 3.41
CA VAL A 249 -5.04 -4.87 4.28
C VAL A 249 -6.23 -5.85 4.26
N SER A 250 -6.52 -6.46 3.12
CA SER A 250 -7.58 -7.46 3.02
C SER A 250 -7.27 -8.72 3.84
N ARG A 251 -6.00 -9.17 3.84
CA ARG A 251 -5.54 -10.28 4.70
C ARG A 251 -5.59 -9.93 6.18
N MET A 252 -5.17 -8.72 6.55
CA MET A 252 -5.28 -8.24 7.93
C MET A 252 -6.73 -8.26 8.41
N LYS A 253 -7.67 -7.76 7.58
CA LYS A 253 -9.11 -7.78 7.91
C LYS A 253 -9.64 -9.21 8.05
N ALA A 254 -9.27 -10.11 7.14
CA ALA A 254 -9.66 -11.52 7.21
C ALA A 254 -9.11 -12.20 8.47
N LEU A 255 -7.83 -11.98 8.79
CA LEU A 255 -7.21 -12.49 10.01
C LEU A 255 -7.90 -11.95 11.25
N GLN A 256 -8.15 -10.64 11.33
CA GLN A 256 -8.88 -10.06 12.46
C GLN A 256 -10.26 -10.68 12.64
N SER A 257 -11.01 -10.87 11.54
CA SER A 257 -12.36 -11.45 11.60
C SER A 257 -12.38 -12.88 12.16
N ILE A 258 -11.32 -13.66 11.92
CA ILE A 258 -11.22 -15.04 12.42
C ILE A 258 -10.86 -15.08 13.91
N THR A 259 -10.17 -14.05 14.43
CA THR A 259 -9.73 -14.02 15.83
C THR A 259 -10.89 -13.98 16.83
N ALA A 260 -12.10 -13.63 16.38
CA ALA A 260 -13.30 -13.64 17.21
C ALA A 260 -14.01 -15.01 17.26
N ARG A 261 -13.55 -16.01 16.49
CA ARG A 261 -14.19 -17.34 16.46
C ARG A 261 -13.74 -18.20 17.64
N PRO A 262 -14.62 -18.97 18.28
CA PRO A 262 -14.28 -19.83 19.42
C PRO A 262 -13.17 -20.85 19.13
N GLU A 263 -13.08 -21.30 17.88
CA GLU A 263 -12.10 -22.30 17.46
C GLU A 263 -10.69 -21.73 17.23
N PHE A 264 -10.55 -20.41 17.16
CA PHE A 264 -9.29 -19.76 16.80
C PHE A 264 -8.24 -19.88 17.89
N ASP A 265 -8.56 -19.50 19.12
CA ASP A 265 -7.60 -19.57 20.23
C ASP A 265 -7.07 -21.00 20.46
N PRO A 266 -7.93 -22.04 20.48
CA PRO A 266 -7.47 -23.44 20.49
C PRO A 266 -6.57 -23.82 19.31
N LEU A 267 -6.89 -23.41 18.08
CA LEU A 267 -6.03 -23.63 16.90
C LEU A 267 -4.64 -23.01 17.12
N MET A 268 -4.61 -21.78 17.65
CA MET A 268 -3.36 -21.05 17.90
C MET A 268 -2.47 -21.73 18.92
N VAL A 269 -3.03 -22.42 19.92
CA VAL A 269 -2.26 -23.23 20.88
C VAL A 269 -1.53 -24.36 20.15
N GLY A 270 -2.24 -25.13 19.31
CA GLY A 270 -1.67 -26.21 18.51
C GLY A 270 -0.60 -25.71 17.54
N PHE A 271 -0.89 -24.62 16.82
CA PHE A 271 0.07 -23.98 15.91
C PHE A 271 1.33 -23.50 16.65
N LYS A 272 1.20 -22.76 17.76
CA LYS A 272 2.35 -22.25 18.51
C LYS A 272 3.22 -23.37 19.08
N ARG A 273 2.61 -24.51 19.44
CA ARG A 273 3.36 -25.72 19.84
C ARG A 273 4.18 -26.27 18.67
N ALA A 274 3.58 -26.40 17.48
CA ALA A 274 4.30 -26.82 16.27
C ALA A 274 5.45 -25.86 15.92
N HIS A 275 5.16 -24.56 15.87
CA HIS A 275 6.13 -23.50 15.58
C HIS A 275 7.34 -23.53 16.51
N ARG A 276 7.10 -23.58 17.84
CA ARG A 276 8.19 -23.62 18.84
C ARG A 276 9.05 -24.88 18.73
N LEU A 277 8.47 -26.03 18.41
CA LEU A 277 9.23 -27.26 18.22
C LEU A 277 10.14 -27.15 16.98
N VAL A 278 9.60 -26.66 15.87
CA VAL A 278 10.37 -26.42 14.64
C VAL A 278 11.50 -25.42 14.88
N GLU A 279 11.22 -24.31 15.54
CA GLU A 279 12.20 -23.26 15.85
C GLU A 279 13.30 -23.77 16.79
N LYS A 280 12.93 -24.47 17.87
CA LYS A 280 13.87 -25.04 18.84
C LYS A 280 14.85 -26.00 18.18
N GLU A 281 14.36 -26.83 17.27
CA GLU A 281 15.17 -27.81 16.54
C GLU A 281 15.88 -27.21 15.33
N GLN A 282 15.70 -25.90 15.05
CA GLN A 282 16.21 -25.21 13.87
C GLN A 282 15.89 -25.97 12.58
N TRP A 283 14.71 -26.60 12.53
CA TRP A 283 14.35 -27.52 11.47
C TRP A 283 13.99 -26.76 10.20
N THR A 284 14.67 -27.08 9.10
CA THR A 284 14.50 -26.42 7.79
C THR A 284 13.59 -27.20 6.83
N GLY A 285 13.06 -28.34 7.27
CA GLY A 285 12.19 -29.20 6.49
C GLY A 285 12.96 -30.26 5.70
N GLU A 286 12.50 -31.50 5.78
CA GLU A 286 12.94 -32.62 4.94
C GLU A 286 11.72 -33.21 4.20
N GLU A 287 11.98 -34.14 3.28
CA GLU A 287 10.92 -34.87 2.60
C GLU A 287 10.13 -35.74 3.59
N ILE A 288 8.80 -35.66 3.53
CA ILE A 288 7.91 -36.45 4.40
C ILE A 288 7.77 -37.85 3.79
N HIS A 289 8.25 -38.86 4.49
CA HIS A 289 8.17 -40.26 4.08
C HIS A 289 6.95 -40.94 4.73
N THR A 290 5.91 -41.17 3.93
CA THR A 290 4.68 -41.82 4.38
C THR A 290 4.88 -43.25 4.88
N ALA A 291 5.93 -43.94 4.41
CA ALA A 291 6.31 -45.27 4.87
C ALA A 291 6.81 -45.30 6.33
N LEU A 292 7.21 -44.16 6.88
CA LEU A 292 7.66 -44.04 8.28
C LEU A 292 6.51 -43.73 9.25
N PHE A 293 5.27 -43.57 8.78
CA PHE A 293 4.14 -43.32 9.67
C PHE A 293 3.84 -44.54 10.53
N GLN A 294 3.76 -44.33 11.84
CA GLN A 294 3.48 -45.38 12.83
C GLN A 294 2.10 -45.21 13.47
N HIS A 295 1.61 -43.97 13.58
CA HIS A 295 0.30 -43.68 14.13
C HIS A 295 -0.66 -43.14 13.05
N PRO A 296 -1.96 -43.52 13.04
CA PRO A 296 -2.92 -43.05 12.04
C PRO A 296 -3.04 -41.52 11.94
N THR A 297 -2.78 -40.80 13.03
CA THR A 297 -2.85 -39.33 13.05
C THR A 297 -1.71 -38.66 12.29
N GLU A 298 -0.59 -39.34 12.04
CA GLU A 298 0.48 -38.83 11.16
C GLU A 298 -0.01 -38.75 9.71
N ALA A 299 -0.67 -39.83 9.25
CA ALA A 299 -1.25 -39.89 7.90
C ALA A 299 -2.40 -38.89 7.74
N GLU A 300 -3.28 -38.77 8.74
CA GLU A 300 -4.39 -37.82 8.72
C GLU A 300 -3.89 -36.37 8.70
N LEU A 301 -2.91 -36.02 9.55
CA LEU A 301 -2.31 -34.70 9.55
C LEU A 301 -1.67 -34.37 8.20
N HIS A 302 -0.91 -35.31 7.63
CA HIS A 302 -0.28 -35.12 6.32
C HIS A 302 -1.32 -34.84 5.22
N LYS A 303 -2.41 -35.62 5.19
CA LYS A 303 -3.52 -35.43 4.25
C LYS A 303 -4.17 -34.05 4.41
N VAL A 304 -4.57 -33.70 5.63
CA VAL A 304 -5.24 -32.43 5.93
C VAL A 304 -4.36 -31.23 5.60
N VAL A 305 -3.05 -31.28 5.91
CA VAL A 305 -2.09 -30.23 5.54
C VAL A 305 -2.00 -30.05 4.03
N ASN A 306 -1.97 -31.13 3.26
CA ASN A 306 -1.90 -31.06 1.80
C ASN A 306 -3.18 -30.49 1.17
N GLU A 307 -4.35 -30.92 1.65
CA GLU A 307 -5.64 -30.38 1.22
C GLU A 307 -5.76 -28.89 1.56
N ALA A 308 -5.42 -28.51 2.80
CA ALA A 308 -5.42 -27.12 3.24
C ALA A 308 -4.42 -26.28 2.42
N ARG A 309 -3.24 -26.80 2.11
CA ARG A 309 -2.24 -26.12 1.27
C ARG A 309 -2.78 -25.76 -0.11
N GLN A 310 -3.41 -26.71 -0.79
CA GLN A 310 -4.02 -26.46 -2.10
C GLN A 310 -5.13 -25.40 -1.99
N LEU A 311 -6.01 -25.54 -1.00
CA LEU A 311 -7.13 -24.64 -0.81
C LEU A 311 -6.68 -23.22 -0.46
N VAL A 312 -5.72 -23.06 0.45
CA VAL A 312 -5.15 -21.76 0.86
C VAL A 312 -4.48 -21.08 -0.33
N GLN A 313 -3.67 -21.81 -1.11
CA GLN A 313 -3.01 -21.23 -2.29
C GLN A 313 -4.01 -20.73 -3.33
N VAL A 314 -5.04 -21.52 -3.66
CA VAL A 314 -6.09 -21.12 -4.62
C VAL A 314 -6.88 -19.93 -4.07
N SER A 315 -7.25 -19.96 -2.80
CA SER A 315 -8.07 -18.92 -2.17
C SER A 315 -7.31 -17.60 -2.06
N ILE A 316 -6.03 -17.62 -1.68
CA ILE A 316 -5.17 -16.42 -1.68
C ILE A 316 -5.03 -15.85 -3.09
N LYS A 317 -4.77 -16.69 -4.11
CA LYS A 317 -4.68 -16.24 -5.51
C LYS A 317 -5.99 -15.64 -6.02
N GLY A 318 -7.12 -16.17 -5.58
CA GLY A 318 -8.46 -15.67 -5.90
C GLY A 318 -8.91 -14.47 -5.05
N GLY A 319 -8.12 -14.02 -4.07
CA GLY A 319 -8.50 -12.96 -3.14
C GLY A 319 -9.55 -13.36 -2.10
N ASP A 320 -9.88 -14.65 -1.97
CA ASP A 320 -10.82 -15.18 -0.99
C ASP A 320 -10.10 -15.54 0.32
N TYR A 321 -9.73 -14.50 1.07
CA TYR A 321 -8.98 -14.68 2.32
C TYR A 321 -9.80 -15.33 3.43
N ALA A 322 -11.14 -15.20 3.40
CA ALA A 322 -12.02 -15.85 4.35
C ALA A 322 -11.96 -17.38 4.20
N LYS A 323 -12.06 -17.87 2.96
CA LYS A 323 -11.92 -19.29 2.65
C LYS A 323 -10.53 -19.83 2.95
N ALA A 324 -9.48 -19.03 2.73
CA ALA A 324 -8.13 -19.39 3.15
C ALA A 324 -8.04 -19.57 4.68
N MET A 325 -8.63 -18.65 5.46
CA MET A 325 -8.66 -18.77 6.92
C MET A 325 -9.49 -19.96 7.39
N ASP A 326 -10.65 -20.22 6.77
CA ASP A 326 -11.48 -21.38 7.09
C ASP A 326 -10.73 -22.70 6.88
N ALA A 327 -9.92 -22.79 5.82
CA ALA A 327 -9.08 -23.94 5.56
C ALA A 327 -8.05 -24.18 6.68
N LEU A 328 -7.43 -23.11 7.20
CA LEU A 328 -6.48 -23.19 8.31
C LEU A 328 -7.17 -23.61 9.62
N VAL A 329 -8.36 -23.07 9.91
CA VAL A 329 -9.13 -23.43 11.13
C VAL A 329 -9.51 -24.90 11.14
N ARG A 330 -9.92 -25.45 9.98
CA ARG A 330 -10.28 -26.87 9.84
C ARG A 330 -9.13 -27.84 10.12
N MET A 331 -7.88 -27.37 10.18
CA MET A 331 -6.75 -28.21 10.53
C MET A 331 -6.70 -28.57 12.01
N LYS A 332 -7.39 -27.81 12.88
CA LYS A 332 -7.33 -27.97 14.34
C LYS A 332 -7.47 -29.44 14.79
N PRO A 333 -8.51 -30.21 14.40
CA PRO A 333 -8.67 -31.58 14.90
C PRO A 333 -7.50 -32.50 14.55
N ALA A 334 -6.90 -32.33 13.36
CA ALA A 334 -5.75 -33.13 12.93
C ALA A 334 -4.47 -32.74 13.69
N ILE A 335 -4.28 -31.46 14.00
CA ILE A 335 -3.15 -30.98 14.81
C ILE A 335 -3.25 -31.53 16.24
N ASP A 336 -4.43 -31.45 16.85
CA ASP A 336 -4.67 -31.95 18.20
C ASP A 336 -4.47 -33.47 18.26
N GLY A 337 -5.09 -34.21 17.33
CA GLY A 337 -4.93 -35.67 17.25
C GLY A 337 -3.49 -36.11 17.01
N PHE A 338 -2.70 -35.36 16.26
CA PHE A 338 -1.26 -35.61 16.14
C PHE A 338 -0.57 -35.46 17.50
N PHE A 339 -0.78 -34.35 18.21
CA PHE A 339 -0.12 -34.10 19.48
C PHE A 339 -0.58 -34.98 20.64
N GLU A 340 -1.80 -35.50 20.59
CA GLU A 340 -2.34 -36.48 21.55
C GLU A 340 -1.82 -37.89 21.27
N GLY A 341 -1.72 -38.29 20.00
CA GLY A 341 -1.34 -39.66 19.60
C GLY A 341 0.15 -39.87 19.33
N VAL A 342 0.93 -38.81 19.13
CA VAL A 342 2.31 -38.90 18.63
C VAL A 342 3.29 -38.15 19.52
N MET A 343 4.31 -38.87 19.99
CA MET A 343 5.49 -38.27 20.63
C MET A 343 6.49 -37.81 19.56
N VAL A 344 6.63 -36.49 19.40
CA VAL A 344 7.50 -35.89 18.37
C VAL A 344 8.99 -36.24 18.58
N ASN A 345 9.45 -36.22 19.82
CA ASN A 345 10.84 -36.55 20.17
C ASN A 345 11.03 -38.08 20.28
N ALA A 346 10.89 -38.78 19.16
CA ALA A 346 11.13 -40.22 19.07
C ALA A 346 12.62 -40.55 19.16
N ASP A 347 12.94 -41.75 19.70
CA ASP A 347 14.31 -42.24 19.79
C ASP A 347 14.92 -42.55 18.41
N ASP A 348 14.09 -42.99 17.46
CA ASP A 348 14.48 -43.19 16.07
C ASP A 348 14.66 -41.84 15.37
N PRO A 349 15.89 -41.49 14.93
CA PRO A 349 16.17 -40.22 14.26
C PRO A 349 15.34 -40.01 12.99
N ALA A 350 15.09 -41.07 12.21
CA ALA A 350 14.34 -40.97 10.95
C ALA A 350 12.87 -40.66 11.21
N LEU A 351 12.28 -41.28 12.24
CA LEU A 351 10.92 -41.03 12.66
C LEU A 351 10.75 -39.62 13.24
N ARG A 352 11.70 -39.19 14.07
CA ARG A 352 11.74 -37.83 14.62
C ARG A 352 11.82 -36.78 13.52
N ALA A 353 12.72 -36.96 12.54
CA ALA A 353 12.86 -36.08 11.38
C ALA A 353 11.56 -35.99 10.55
N ASN A 354 10.90 -37.12 10.32
CA ASN A 354 9.63 -37.17 9.58
C ASN A 354 8.51 -36.39 10.32
N ARG A 355 8.43 -36.55 11.65
CA ARG A 355 7.47 -35.84 12.50
C ARG A 355 7.76 -34.33 12.57
N LEU A 356 9.01 -33.93 12.67
CA LEU A 356 9.40 -32.51 12.58
C LEU A 356 9.08 -31.92 11.21
N SER A 357 9.21 -32.69 10.14
CA SER A 357 8.84 -32.25 8.79
C SER A 357 7.33 -32.08 8.61
N LEU A 358 6.50 -32.90 9.26
CA LEU A 358 5.05 -32.65 9.34
C LEU A 358 4.74 -31.33 10.06
N LEU A 359 5.38 -31.06 11.19
CA LEU A 359 5.20 -29.80 11.93
C LEU A 359 5.70 -28.59 11.15
N TYR A 360 6.84 -28.72 10.46
CA TYR A 360 7.35 -27.68 9.57
C TYR A 360 6.40 -27.40 8.41
N ALA A 361 5.75 -28.43 7.85
CA ALA A 361 4.76 -28.25 6.79
C ALA A 361 3.53 -27.45 7.27
N ILE A 362 3.10 -27.62 8.53
CA ILE A 362 2.08 -26.77 9.16
C ILE A 362 2.61 -25.35 9.28
N ASP A 363 3.81 -25.18 9.85
CA ASP A 363 4.40 -23.87 10.09
C ASP A 363 4.50 -23.05 8.80
N GLN A 364 5.04 -23.65 7.74
CA GLN A 364 5.12 -23.02 6.41
C GLN A 364 3.75 -22.72 5.80
N LEU A 365 2.73 -23.54 6.07
CA LEU A 365 1.38 -23.29 5.57
C LEU A 365 0.76 -22.07 6.23
N PHE A 366 0.84 -21.94 7.56
CA PHE A 366 0.40 -20.73 8.27
C PHE A 366 1.22 -19.51 7.82
N LEU A 367 2.54 -19.68 7.70
CA LEU A 367 3.47 -18.72 7.10
C LEU A 367 3.25 -18.49 5.59
N SER A 368 2.31 -19.13 4.92
CA SER A 368 1.93 -18.70 3.57
C SER A 368 0.98 -17.49 3.64
N PHE A 369 0.16 -17.43 4.70
CA PHE A 369 -0.86 -16.42 4.93
C PHE A 369 -0.33 -15.25 5.78
N ALA A 370 0.01 -15.50 7.05
CA ALA A 370 0.53 -14.53 8.02
C ALA A 370 1.62 -15.15 8.92
N ASP A 371 2.38 -14.35 9.67
CA ASP A 371 3.17 -14.83 10.80
C ASP A 371 2.29 -14.91 12.06
N PHE A 372 1.67 -16.07 12.24
CA PHE A 372 0.76 -16.33 13.35
C PHE A 372 1.48 -16.36 14.71
N SER A 373 2.81 -16.44 14.76
CA SER A 373 3.54 -16.36 16.03
C SER A 373 3.33 -15.02 16.74
N GLN A 374 3.03 -13.96 15.99
CA GLN A 374 2.77 -12.61 16.52
C GLN A 374 1.41 -12.49 17.22
N ILE A 375 0.45 -13.36 16.89
CA ILE A 375 -0.93 -13.23 17.37
C ILE A 375 -1.02 -13.54 18.87
N VAL A 376 -1.62 -12.63 19.63
CA VAL A 376 -1.90 -12.76 21.05
C VAL A 376 -3.21 -13.53 21.23
N VAL A 377 -3.15 -14.64 21.96
CA VAL A 377 -4.29 -15.51 22.28
C VAL A 377 -4.90 -15.01 23.59
N GLN A 378 -6.23 -14.86 23.66
CA GLN A 378 -6.88 -14.43 24.90
C GLN A 378 -6.97 -15.63 25.86
N GLY A 379 -6.07 -15.69 26.86
CA GLY A 379 -6.08 -16.75 27.87
C GLY A 379 -4.73 -17.39 28.22
N THR A 380 -3.61 -16.76 27.86
CA THR A 380 -2.27 -17.08 28.38
C THR A 380 -1.62 -15.89 29.02
#